data_AF-A0A8J2KVH1-F1
#
_entry.id   AF-A0A8J2KVH1-F1
#
_cell.length_a   1.000
_cell.length_b   1.000
_cell.length_c   1.000
_cell.angle_alpha   90.00
_cell.angle_beta   90.00
_cell.angle_gamma   90.00
#
_symmetry.space_group_name_H-M   'P 1'
#
loop_
_entity.id
_entity.type
_entity.pdbx_description
1 polymer ?
#
loop_
_entity_poly.entity_id
_entity_poly.type
_entity_poly.pdbx_seq_one_letter_code
_entity_poly.pdbx_strand_id
1 'polypeptide(L)'
;MKSVITPRVLILVFVVLLSQPERIFAACNTTACNQLTNARLRKQNERRLSFDRIRSRFHSSVGTENFILHKNTVELPFDVLIAKLQSRELKAVDVLSAFLDKAINATDAFNCVTEFVPGAMARAQELDKSPTIKGPLHGLPVCFKDNIDIKGMDSTLGYSKL
;
A
#
# COMPACT_ATOMS: atom_id res chain seq x y z
N MET A 1 -18.68 -16.68 -7.99
CA MET A 1 -18.78 -15.31 -7.43
C MET A 1 -17.42 -14.94 -6.85
N LYS A 2 -16.61 -14.11 -7.52
CA LYS A 2 -15.41 -13.57 -6.89
C LYS A 2 -15.85 -12.44 -5.94
N SER A 3 -15.58 -12.59 -4.65
CA SER A 3 -15.84 -11.57 -3.64
C SER A 3 -14.84 -10.43 -3.84
N VAL A 4 -15.22 -9.40 -4.58
CA VAL A 4 -14.43 -8.16 -4.72
C VAL A 4 -14.43 -7.45 -3.37
N ILE A 5 -13.25 -7.25 -2.79
CA ILE A 5 -13.13 -6.54 -1.52
C ILE A 5 -13.43 -5.06 -1.78
N THR A 6 -14.48 -4.57 -1.13
CA THR A 6 -14.75 -3.13 -1.06
C THR A 6 -13.89 -2.52 0.05
N PRO A 7 -13.44 -1.25 -0.07
CA PRO A 7 -12.52 -0.61 0.88
C PRO A 7 -13.20 -0.24 2.21
N ARG A 8 -13.80 -1.23 2.89
CA ARG A 8 -14.36 -1.11 4.24
C ARG A 8 -13.26 -1.13 5.31
N VAL A 9 -12.14 -1.80 5.01
CA VAL A 9 -10.91 -1.89 5.82
C VAL A 9 -9.91 -0.86 5.30
N LEU A 10 -8.94 -0.46 6.12
CA LEU A 10 -7.83 0.40 5.72
C LEU A 10 -6.80 -0.48 5.01
N ILE A 11 -6.53 -0.22 3.73
CA ILE A 11 -5.81 -1.20 2.88
C ILE A 11 -4.49 -0.62 2.37
N LEU A 12 -3.43 -1.42 2.46
CA LEU A 12 -2.07 -1.14 2.04
C LEU A 12 -1.54 -2.34 1.23
N VAL A 13 -1.83 -2.43 -0.07
CA VAL A 13 -1.58 -3.64 -0.88
C VAL A 13 -0.08 -4.03 -0.94
N PHE A 14 0.22 -5.33 -0.80
CA PHE A 14 1.56 -5.90 -0.84
C PHE A 14 1.63 -7.35 -1.37
N VAL A 15 2.73 -7.64 -2.09
CA VAL A 15 3.27 -8.92 -2.61
C VAL A 15 3.04 -9.11 -4.11
N VAL A 16 4.12 -8.94 -4.91
CA VAL A 16 4.84 -10.04 -5.59
C VAL A 16 6.33 -9.65 -5.73
N LEU A 17 7.20 -10.50 -5.16
CA LEU A 17 8.60 -10.69 -5.57
C LEU A 17 8.62 -11.03 -7.04
N LEU A 18 9.02 -10.10 -7.90
CA LEU A 18 9.83 -10.45 -9.06
C LEU A 18 10.84 -9.32 -9.25
N SER A 19 12.03 -9.53 -8.68
CA SER A 19 13.24 -9.10 -9.36
C SER A 19 13.22 -9.80 -10.72
N GLN A 20 12.52 -9.23 -11.70
CA GLN A 20 12.72 -9.62 -13.08
C GLN A 20 14.06 -9.00 -13.45
N PRO A 21 15.11 -9.81 -13.69
CA PRO A 21 16.38 -9.27 -14.11
C PRO A 21 16.13 -8.39 -15.33
N GLU A 22 16.59 -7.15 -15.28
CA GLU A 22 16.51 -6.19 -16.40
C GLU A 22 17.22 -6.69 -17.66
N ARG A 23 17.84 -7.87 -17.60
CA ARG A 23 18.75 -8.42 -18.60
C ARG A 23 18.20 -9.54 -19.49
N ILE A 24 16.95 -10.03 -19.32
CA ILE A 24 16.47 -11.17 -20.13
C ILE A 24 15.82 -10.76 -21.47
N PHE A 25 15.33 -9.52 -21.62
CA PHE A 25 14.56 -9.10 -22.82
C PHE A 25 15.29 -8.14 -23.78
N ALA A 26 16.63 -8.10 -23.75
CA ALA A 26 17.39 -7.12 -24.51
C ALA A 26 17.58 -7.40 -26.02
N ALA A 27 16.89 -8.37 -26.64
CA ALA A 27 17.24 -8.79 -28.01
C ALA A 27 16.10 -9.26 -28.93
N CYS A 28 14.82 -9.06 -28.60
CA CYS A 28 13.72 -9.54 -29.46
C CYS A 28 12.86 -8.38 -29.98
N ASN A 29 12.99 -8.07 -31.27
CA ASN A 29 12.30 -6.95 -31.93
C ASN A 29 10.92 -7.33 -32.52
N THR A 30 10.29 -8.38 -31.98
CA THR A 30 8.97 -8.85 -32.41
C THR A 30 7.87 -8.00 -31.77
N THR A 31 6.75 -7.80 -32.47
CA THR A 31 5.56 -7.06 -31.98
C THR A 31 5.13 -7.47 -30.57
N ALA A 32 5.15 -8.78 -30.26
CA ALA A 32 4.82 -9.32 -28.94
C ALA A 32 5.81 -8.87 -27.84
N CYS A 33 7.12 -8.82 -28.12
CA CYS A 33 8.11 -8.33 -27.17
C CYS A 33 7.99 -6.81 -26.93
N ASN A 34 7.63 -6.06 -27.98
CA ASN A 34 7.34 -4.64 -27.85
C ASN A 34 6.08 -4.39 -27.00
N GLN A 35 5.03 -5.20 -27.17
CA GLN A 35 3.81 -5.12 -26.34
C GLN A 35 4.09 -5.43 -24.86
N LEU A 36 4.87 -6.47 -24.57
CA LEU A 36 5.30 -6.79 -23.20
C LEU A 36 6.12 -5.66 -22.57
N THR A 37 7.07 -5.12 -23.32
CA THR A 37 7.93 -4.01 -22.86
C THR A 37 7.08 -2.79 -22.53
N ASN A 38 6.14 -2.44 -23.40
CA ASN A 38 5.21 -1.32 -23.16
C ASN A 38 4.30 -1.57 -21.95
N ALA A 39 3.79 -2.78 -21.76
CA ALA A 39 2.98 -3.13 -20.59
C ALA A 39 3.78 -3.01 -19.28
N ARG A 40 5.03 -3.52 -19.26
CA ARG A 40 5.95 -3.36 -18.13
C ARG A 40 6.21 -1.90 -17.82
N LEU A 41 6.59 -1.10 -18.82
CA LEU A 41 6.92 0.32 -18.65
C LEU A 41 5.74 1.13 -18.12
N ARG A 42 4.52 0.87 -18.60
CA ARG A 42 3.30 1.49 -18.07
C ARG A 42 3.13 1.22 -16.58
N LYS A 43 3.22 -0.05 -16.17
CA LYS A 43 3.08 -0.45 -14.76
C LYS A 43 4.19 0.10 -13.86
N GLN A 44 5.43 0.14 -14.36
CA GLN A 44 6.54 0.78 -13.64
C GLN A 44 6.33 2.29 -13.46
N ASN A 45 5.79 2.98 -14.47
CA ASN A 45 5.47 4.40 -14.38
C ASN A 45 4.32 4.67 -13.41
N GLU A 46 3.24 3.89 -13.47
CA GLU A 46 2.10 3.99 -12.53
C GLU A 46 2.59 3.82 -11.08
N ARG A 47 3.43 2.81 -10.84
CA ARG A 47 4.05 2.59 -9.54
C ARG A 47 4.88 3.79 -9.12
N ARG A 48 5.81 4.26 -9.97
CA ARG A 48 6.66 5.41 -9.67
C ARG A 48 5.83 6.63 -9.24
N LEU A 49 4.81 6.99 -10.02
CA LEU A 49 3.92 8.10 -9.72
C LEU A 49 3.16 7.92 -8.40
N SER A 50 2.74 6.68 -8.10
CA SER A 50 2.09 6.36 -6.83
C SER A 50 3.02 6.59 -5.64
N PHE A 51 4.28 6.15 -5.73
CA PHE A 51 5.30 6.37 -4.70
C PHE A 51 5.66 7.84 -4.55
N ASP A 52 5.86 8.57 -5.66
CA ASP A 52 6.18 10.00 -5.64
C ASP A 52 5.08 10.79 -4.91
N ARG A 53 3.81 10.44 -5.14
CA ARG A 53 2.66 11.04 -4.45
C ARG A 53 2.67 10.79 -2.94
N ILE A 54 3.08 9.60 -2.51
CA ILE A 54 3.14 9.28 -1.08
C ILE A 54 4.37 9.93 -0.44
N ARG A 55 5.56 9.84 -1.07
CA ARG A 55 6.78 10.47 -0.55
C ARG A 55 6.64 11.98 -0.38
N SER A 56 6.08 12.66 -1.38
CA SER A 56 5.84 14.11 -1.31
C SER A 56 4.97 14.51 -0.11
N ARG A 57 4.06 13.64 0.36
CA ARG A 57 3.26 13.87 1.56
C ARG A 57 4.07 13.78 2.87
N PHE A 58 5.14 12.98 2.90
CA PHE A 58 5.97 12.79 4.08
C PHE A 58 7.18 13.74 4.14
N HIS A 59 7.67 14.23 3.00
CA HIS A 59 8.78 15.21 2.96
C HIS A 59 8.47 16.53 3.70
N SER A 60 7.20 16.88 3.87
CA SER A 60 6.78 18.10 4.59
C SER A 60 6.72 17.95 6.11
N SER A 61 6.86 16.74 6.67
CA SER A 61 6.54 16.43 8.07
C SER A 61 7.74 15.92 8.89
N VAL A 62 8.96 16.16 8.44
CA VAL A 62 10.21 15.76 9.12
C VAL A 62 10.44 16.60 10.38
N GLY A 63 9.66 16.30 11.42
CA GLY A 63 9.93 16.67 12.80
C GLY A 63 10.29 15.41 13.58
N THR A 64 11.27 15.51 14.49
CA THR A 64 11.74 14.41 15.34
C THR A 64 10.60 13.71 16.11
N GLU A 65 9.54 14.45 16.44
CA GLU A 65 8.38 13.94 17.18
C GLU A 65 7.55 12.94 16.35
N ASN A 66 7.30 13.22 15.07
CA ASN A 66 6.56 12.32 14.17
C ASN A 66 7.32 11.01 13.96
N PHE A 67 8.65 11.08 13.88
CA PHE A 67 9.50 9.91 13.72
C PHE A 67 9.40 8.97 14.94
N ILE A 68 9.46 9.52 16.16
CA ILE A 68 9.34 8.73 17.39
C ILE A 68 7.93 8.12 17.49
N LEU A 69 6.89 8.89 17.18
CA LEU A 69 5.51 8.42 17.19
C LEU A 69 5.28 7.27 16.20
N HIS A 70 5.78 7.41 14.96
CA HIS A 70 5.68 6.37 13.94
C HIS A 70 6.38 5.09 14.37
N LYS A 71 7.60 5.20 14.88
CA LYS A 71 8.37 4.05 15.37
C LYS A 71 7.61 3.30 16.47
N ASN A 72 7.17 4.03 17.49
CA ASN A 72 6.45 3.43 18.61
C ASN A 72 5.16 2.74 18.16
N THR A 73 4.44 3.33 17.21
CA THR A 73 3.17 2.79 16.69
C THR A 73 3.36 1.46 15.94
N VAL A 74 4.40 1.36 15.11
CA VAL A 74 4.67 0.16 14.28
C VAL A 74 5.22 -1.00 15.14
N GLU A 75 5.85 -0.70 16.27
CA GLU A 75 6.41 -1.70 17.20
C GLU A 75 5.37 -2.26 18.20
N LEU A 76 4.16 -1.72 18.24
CA LEU A 76 3.10 -2.21 19.14
C LEU A 76 2.65 -3.65 18.78
N PRO A 77 2.43 -4.52 19.78
CA PRO A 77 1.74 -5.79 19.57
C PRO A 77 0.35 -5.60 18.96
N PHE A 78 -0.10 -6.59 18.18
CA PHE A 78 -1.36 -6.52 17.43
C PHE A 78 -2.58 -6.24 18.32
N ASP A 79 -2.69 -6.96 19.44
CA ASP A 79 -3.76 -6.83 20.42
C ASP A 79 -3.78 -5.44 21.05
N VAL A 80 -2.61 -4.91 21.40
CA VAL A 80 -2.46 -3.57 21.96
C VAL A 80 -2.83 -2.50 20.92
N LEU A 81 -2.38 -2.65 19.68
CA LEU A 81 -2.68 -1.72 18.60
C LEU A 81 -4.19 -1.64 18.31
N ILE A 82 -4.85 -2.80 18.22
CA ILE A 82 -6.30 -2.86 18.03
C ILE A 82 -7.04 -2.26 19.23
N ALA A 83 -6.63 -2.58 20.45
CA ALA A 83 -7.26 -2.03 21.65
C ALA A 83 -7.16 -0.49 21.66
N LYS A 84 -5.99 0.07 21.32
CA LYS A 84 -5.76 1.52 21.22
C LYS A 84 -6.55 2.20 20.10
N LEU A 85 -6.74 1.52 18.96
CA LEU A 85 -7.60 2.01 17.88
C LEU A 85 -9.09 1.99 18.27
N GLN A 86 -9.54 0.93 18.94
CA GLN A 86 -10.92 0.78 19.39
C GLN A 86 -11.27 1.74 20.54
N SER A 87 -10.31 2.04 21.42
CA SER A 87 -10.46 3.04 22.49
C SER A 87 -10.31 4.49 22.00
N ARG A 88 -9.91 4.69 20.73
CA ARG A 88 -9.56 5.99 20.12
C ARG A 88 -8.39 6.70 20.78
N GLU A 89 -7.54 5.98 21.52
CA GLU A 89 -6.27 6.51 21.99
C GLU A 89 -5.33 6.79 20.79
N LEU A 90 -5.41 5.93 19.77
CA LEU A 90 -4.75 6.14 18.49
C LEU A 90 -5.76 6.44 17.39
N LYS A 91 -5.42 7.38 16.50
CA LYS A 91 -6.20 7.68 15.30
C LYS A 91 -5.77 6.77 14.16
N ALA A 92 -6.72 6.28 13.38
CA ALA A 92 -6.49 5.47 12.18
C ALA A 92 -5.61 6.20 11.16
N VAL A 93 -5.72 7.53 11.05
CA VAL A 93 -4.86 8.34 10.17
C VAL A 93 -3.39 8.30 10.58
N ASP A 94 -3.12 8.37 11.89
CA ASP A 94 -1.75 8.39 12.42
C ASP A 94 -1.13 7.00 12.29
N VAL A 95 -1.89 5.95 12.62
CA VAL A 95 -1.48 4.56 12.41
C VAL A 95 -1.21 4.29 10.93
N LEU A 96 -2.10 4.68 10.02
CA LEU A 96 -1.86 4.51 8.58
C LEU A 96 -0.62 5.24 8.10
N SER A 97 -0.39 6.47 8.59
CA SER A 97 0.77 7.27 8.21
C SER A 97 2.08 6.60 8.65
N ALA A 98 2.11 6.06 9.88
CA ALA A 98 3.26 5.30 10.39
C ALA A 98 3.55 4.04 9.56
N PHE A 99 2.51 3.29 9.20
CA PHE A 99 2.67 2.09 8.37
C PHE A 99 3.06 2.40 6.92
N LEU A 100 2.54 3.50 6.34
CA LEU A 100 2.93 3.96 5.01
C LEU A 100 4.40 4.38 4.96
N ASP A 101 4.86 5.15 5.95
CA ASP A 101 6.26 5.56 6.07
C ASP A 101 7.18 4.33 6.19
N LYS A 102 6.82 3.38 7.07
CA LYS A 102 7.56 2.10 7.18
C LYS A 102 7.55 1.32 5.86
N ALA A 103 6.43 1.29 5.14
CA ALA A 103 6.29 0.56 3.89
C ALA A 103 7.13 1.16 2.75
N ILE A 104 7.26 2.49 2.69
CA ILE A 104 8.16 3.17 1.74
C ILE A 104 9.61 2.78 2.05
N ASN A 105 10.02 2.91 3.31
CA ASN A 105 11.38 2.57 3.73
C ASN A 105 11.71 1.08 3.47
N ALA A 106 10.75 0.18 3.73
CA ALA A 106 10.90 -1.24 3.42
C ALA A 106 10.96 -1.50 1.91
N THR A 107 10.26 -0.71 1.10
CA THR A 107 10.30 -0.85 -0.36
C THR A 107 11.64 -0.47 -0.94
N ASP A 108 12.31 0.55 -0.37
CA ASP A 108 13.64 0.95 -0.82
C ASP A 108 14.68 -0.17 -0.62
N ALA A 109 14.50 -1.00 0.42
CA ALA A 109 15.36 -2.16 0.67
C ALA A 109 14.92 -3.43 -0.07
N PHE A 110 13.61 -3.69 -0.18
CA PHE A 110 13.09 -5.01 -0.55
C PHE A 110 12.15 -5.02 -1.77
N ASN A 111 11.87 -3.87 -2.38
CA ASN A 111 11.03 -3.73 -3.57
C ASN A 111 9.65 -4.41 -3.45
N CYS A 112 8.89 -4.05 -2.42
CA CYS A 112 7.94 -4.99 -1.85
C CYS A 112 6.46 -4.54 -1.93
N VAL A 113 6.21 -3.22 -1.98
CA VAL A 113 4.89 -2.64 -2.34
C VAL A 113 4.78 -2.43 -3.86
N THR A 114 3.69 -2.89 -4.46
CA THR A 114 3.38 -2.70 -5.90
C THR A 114 2.58 -1.43 -6.14
N GLU A 115 1.45 -1.26 -5.44
CA GLU A 115 0.53 -0.13 -5.59
C GLU A 115 -0.08 0.24 -4.23
N PHE A 116 -0.35 1.53 -4.00
CA PHE A 116 -1.08 2.00 -2.82
C PHE A 116 -2.56 2.16 -3.11
N VAL A 117 -3.42 1.78 -2.16
CA VAL A 117 -4.87 1.86 -2.35
C VAL A 117 -5.33 3.33 -2.43
N PRO A 118 -5.98 3.74 -3.53
CA PRO A 118 -6.56 5.06 -3.63
C PRO A 118 -7.61 5.28 -2.53
N GLY A 119 -7.56 6.44 -1.87
CA GLY A 119 -8.53 6.80 -0.84
C GLY A 119 -8.32 6.16 0.53
N ALA A 120 -7.24 5.40 0.76
CA ALA A 120 -6.93 4.83 2.08
C ALA A 120 -6.89 5.91 3.19
N MET A 121 -6.25 7.05 2.93
CA MET A 121 -6.22 8.18 3.88
C MET A 121 -7.61 8.79 4.13
N ALA A 122 -8.43 8.93 3.09
CA ALA A 122 -9.79 9.45 3.24
C ALA A 122 -10.65 8.49 4.08
N ARG A 123 -10.46 7.18 3.90
CA ARG A 123 -11.12 6.16 4.70
C ARG A 123 -10.67 6.20 6.16
N ALA A 124 -9.38 6.40 6.42
CA ALA A 124 -8.85 6.55 7.78
C ALA A 124 -9.54 7.73 8.49
N GLN A 125 -9.63 8.87 7.81
CA GLN A 125 -10.31 10.06 8.32
C GLN A 125 -11.81 9.81 8.57
N GLU A 126 -12.48 9.03 7.72
CA GLU A 126 -13.88 8.65 7.93
C GLU A 126 -14.06 7.75 9.15
N LEU A 127 -13.12 6.83 9.39
CA LEU A 127 -13.15 5.95 10.56
C LEU A 127 -12.91 6.73 11.85
N ASP A 128 -11.97 7.67 11.86
CA ASP A 128 -11.71 8.54 13.02
C ASP A 128 -12.91 9.44 13.35
N LYS A 129 -13.65 9.90 12.34
CA LYS A 129 -14.88 10.70 12.52
C LYS A 129 -16.12 9.86 12.82
N SER A 130 -16.07 8.55 12.65
CA SER A 130 -17.22 7.67 12.87
C SER A 130 -17.58 7.65 14.35
N PRO A 131 -18.86 7.91 14.73
CA PRO A 131 -19.28 7.86 16.12
C PRO A 131 -19.20 6.43 16.70
N THR A 132 -19.24 5.41 15.85
CA THR A 132 -19.18 4.00 16.22
C THR A 132 -17.94 3.30 15.68
N ILE A 133 -17.45 2.32 16.44
CA ILE A 133 -16.37 1.41 16.05
C ILE A 133 -16.91 0.45 14.98
N LYS A 134 -16.30 0.49 13.79
CA LYS A 134 -16.69 -0.33 12.63
C LYS A 134 -16.05 -1.73 12.66
N GLY A 135 -16.40 -2.54 13.66
CA GLY A 135 -15.98 -3.95 13.77
C GLY A 135 -14.60 -4.17 14.42
N PRO A 136 -14.13 -5.43 14.51
CA PRO A 136 -12.94 -5.79 15.28
C PRO A 136 -11.63 -5.20 14.73
N LEU A 137 -11.54 -4.96 13.41
CA LEU A 137 -10.36 -4.40 12.75
C LEU A 137 -10.50 -2.90 12.46
N HIS A 138 -11.24 -2.18 13.31
CA HIS A 138 -11.48 -0.75 13.13
C HIS A 138 -10.17 0.03 13.03
N GLY A 139 -9.98 0.76 11.93
CA GLY A 139 -8.81 1.63 11.73
C GLY A 139 -7.49 0.92 11.47
N LEU A 140 -7.46 -0.42 11.46
CA LEU A 140 -6.22 -1.18 11.24
C LEU A 140 -5.80 -1.14 9.75
N PRO A 141 -4.57 -0.73 9.42
CA PRO A 141 -3.97 -0.92 8.10
C PRO A 141 -3.71 -2.41 7.82
N VAL A 142 -4.21 -2.92 6.70
CA VAL A 142 -4.05 -4.32 6.28
C VAL A 142 -3.51 -4.40 4.86
N CYS A 143 -2.60 -5.33 4.62
CA CYS A 143 -2.01 -5.55 3.31
C CYS A 143 -2.62 -6.75 2.58
N PHE A 144 -2.74 -6.66 1.24
CA PHE A 144 -3.21 -7.76 0.40
C PHE A 144 -2.25 -8.06 -0.75
N LYS A 145 -2.10 -9.34 -1.07
CA LYS A 145 -1.41 -9.79 -2.28
C LYS A 145 -2.17 -9.40 -3.53
N ASP A 146 -1.45 -9.22 -4.63
CA ASP A 146 -1.99 -8.85 -5.96
C ASP A 146 -2.97 -9.89 -6.55
N ASN A 147 -3.20 -11.00 -5.85
CA ASN A 147 -4.20 -12.00 -6.19
C ASN A 147 -5.59 -11.74 -5.61
N ILE A 148 -5.75 -10.68 -4.84
CA ILE A 148 -7.02 -10.28 -4.25
C ILE A 148 -7.60 -9.11 -5.04
N ASP A 149 -8.78 -9.32 -5.62
CA ASP A 149 -9.48 -8.28 -6.39
C ASP A 149 -9.96 -7.15 -5.46
N ILE A 150 -9.37 -5.96 -5.63
CA ILE A 150 -9.75 -4.74 -4.92
C ILE A 150 -10.44 -3.80 -5.91
N LYS A 151 -11.59 -3.24 -5.50
CA LYS A 151 -12.35 -2.34 -6.36
C LYS A 151 -11.51 -1.12 -6.78
N GLY A 152 -11.36 -0.93 -8.10
CA GLY A 152 -10.65 0.21 -8.66
C GLY A 152 -9.13 0.06 -8.71
N MET A 153 -8.62 -1.15 -8.48
CA MET A 153 -7.22 -1.50 -8.67
C MET A 153 -7.10 -2.67 -9.64
N ASP A 154 -5.96 -2.77 -10.30
CA ASP A 154 -5.65 -3.91 -11.14
C ASP A 154 -5.20 -5.09 -10.26
N SER A 155 -5.53 -6.31 -10.68
CA SER A 155 -5.03 -7.54 -10.08
C SER A 155 -4.34 -8.34 -11.17
N THR A 156 -3.05 -8.04 -11.34
CA THR A 156 -2.27 -8.54 -12.48
C THR A 156 -1.70 -9.93 -12.25
N LEU A 157 -1.58 -10.34 -10.98
CA LEU A 157 -0.86 -11.55 -10.55
C LEU A 157 0.62 -11.56 -11.00
N GLY A 158 1.16 -10.43 -11.46
CA GLY A 158 2.47 -10.35 -12.11
C GLY A 158 2.48 -10.79 -13.59
N TYR A 159 1.32 -10.99 -14.23
CA TYR A 159 1.21 -11.35 -15.64
C TYR A 159 0.80 -10.18 -16.53
N SER A 160 1.27 -10.20 -17.77
CA SER A 160 0.83 -9.29 -18.83
C SER A 160 0.02 -10.05 -19.87
N LYS A 161 -1.04 -9.45 -20.41
CA LYS A 161 -1.74 -10.00 -21.57
C LYS A 161 -0.87 -9.81 -22.81
N LEU A 162 -0.46 -10.93 -23.41
CA LEU A 162 0.07 -11.02 -24.77
C LEU A 162 -1.08 -11.02 -25.77
#